data_AF-A0A388Q2Y4-F1
#
_entry.id   AF-A0A388Q2Y4-F1
#
_cell.length_a   1.000
_cell.length_b   1.000
_cell.length_c   1.000
_cell.angle_alpha   90.00
_cell.angle_beta   90.00
_cell.angle_gamma   90.00
#
_symmetry.space_group_name_H-M   'P 1'
#
loop_
_entity.id
_entity.type
_entity.pdbx_description
1 polymer ?
#
loop_
_entity_poly.entity_id
_entity_poly.type
_entity_poly.pdbx_seq_one_letter_code
_entity_poly.pdbx_strand_id
1 'polypeptide(L)'
;MVEKKPEPVVAKVEIKETPKVVTSEFKEKQKEEKRLRNKFSKLEEEIAVLNTEKQKFEAMLADPEIYSNKSQFQTTENNYKSVVLKIELLQPEYESLFEQLMQYES
;
A
#
# COMPACT_ATOMS: atom_id res chain seq x y z
N MET A 1 -7.31 -73.38 1.48
CA MET A 1 -7.42 -71.97 1.89
C MET A 1 -6.02 -71.44 2.08
N VAL A 2 -5.59 -70.55 1.17
CA VAL A 2 -5.14 -69.17 1.50
C VAL A 2 -3.68 -69.15 1.98
N GLU A 3 -2.72 -68.43 1.43
CA GLU A 3 -2.56 -67.61 0.23
C GLU A 3 -1.02 -67.46 0.08
N LYS A 4 -0.51 -67.49 -1.15
CA LYS A 4 0.80 -66.89 -1.45
C LYS A 4 0.68 -65.39 -1.18
N LYS A 5 1.65 -64.77 -0.51
CA LYS A 5 2.11 -63.46 -1.00
C LYS A 5 3.57 -63.15 -0.64
N PRO A 6 4.41 -62.85 -1.65
CA PRO A 6 5.83 -62.59 -1.50
C PRO A 6 6.09 -61.11 -1.19
N GLU A 7 7.20 -60.83 -0.51
CA GLU A 7 7.83 -59.51 -0.53
C GLU A 7 8.31 -59.19 -1.95
N PRO A 8 8.20 -57.93 -2.40
CA PRO A 8 9.44 -57.29 -2.80
C PRO A 8 9.50 -55.76 -2.57
N VAL A 9 10.67 -55.34 -2.08
CA VAL A 9 11.57 -54.37 -2.73
C VAL A 9 11.01 -52.99 -3.13
N VAL A 10 11.48 -51.99 -2.36
CA VAL A 10 11.99 -50.66 -2.79
C VAL A 10 11.11 -49.82 -3.73
N ALA A 11 10.59 -48.71 -3.18
CA ALA A 11 10.40 -47.48 -3.95
C ALA A 11 10.84 -46.31 -3.09
N LYS A 12 12.14 -45.97 -3.18
CA LYS A 12 12.67 -44.67 -2.81
C LYS A 12 12.00 -43.66 -3.73
N VAL A 13 11.01 -42.95 -3.20
CA VAL A 13 10.36 -41.83 -3.90
C VAL A 13 11.39 -40.71 -3.98
N GLU A 14 12.16 -40.72 -5.08
CA GLU A 14 12.93 -39.57 -5.52
C GLU A 14 11.93 -38.52 -5.97
N ILE A 15 11.58 -37.63 -5.03
CA ILE A 15 10.85 -36.40 -5.31
C ILE A 15 11.78 -35.55 -6.17
N LYS A 16 11.66 -35.72 -7.49
CA LYS A 16 12.23 -34.78 -8.44
C LYS A 16 11.52 -33.45 -8.19
N GLU A 17 12.20 -32.55 -7.48
CA GLU A 17 11.88 -31.13 -7.49
C GLU A 17 11.92 -30.69 -8.96
N THR A 18 10.75 -30.53 -9.55
CA THR A 18 10.63 -29.86 -10.83
C THR A 18 11.13 -28.43 -10.63
N PRO A 19 12.08 -27.95 -11.44
CA PRO A 19 12.44 -26.55 -11.41
C PRO A 19 11.17 -25.76 -11.76
N LYS A 20 10.70 -24.92 -10.84
CA LYS A 20 9.66 -23.92 -11.11
C LYS A 20 10.16 -23.12 -12.31
N VAL A 21 9.64 -23.45 -13.49
CA VAL A 21 9.84 -22.65 -14.70
C VAL A 21 9.26 -21.29 -14.37
N VAL A 22 10.15 -20.31 -14.21
CA VAL A 22 9.77 -18.91 -14.01
C VAL A 22 9.12 -18.46 -15.31
N THR A 23 7.81 -18.66 -15.44
CA THR A 23 7.02 -18.25 -16.60
C THR A 23 7.03 -16.73 -16.71
N SER A 24 6.89 -16.20 -17.94
CA SER A 24 6.82 -14.75 -18.20
C SER A 24 5.76 -14.06 -17.33
N GLU A 25 4.62 -14.71 -17.13
CA GLU A 25 3.51 -14.24 -16.29
C GLU A 25 3.92 -14.02 -14.83
N PHE A 26 4.78 -14.87 -14.25
CA PHE A 26 5.26 -14.68 -12.88
C PHE A 26 6.18 -13.47 -12.74
N LYS A 27 7.01 -13.19 -13.77
CA LYS A 27 7.86 -11.99 -13.82
C LYS A 27 7.02 -10.72 -14.00
N GLU A 28 5.95 -10.79 -14.79
CA GLU A 28 5.02 -9.67 -14.99
C GLU A 28 4.25 -9.33 -13.70
N LYS A 29 3.71 -10.34 -13.00
CA LYS A 29 3.04 -10.15 -11.70
C LYS A 29 3.94 -9.49 -10.67
N GLN A 30 5.19 -9.96 -10.51
CA GLN A 30 6.14 -9.33 -9.59
C GLN A 30 6.47 -7.87 -9.96
N LYS A 31 6.57 -7.57 -11.27
CA LYS A 31 6.86 -6.22 -11.73
C LYS A 31 5.68 -5.28 -11.46
N GLU A 32 4.47 -5.76 -11.63
CA GLU A 32 3.24 -5.02 -11.34
C GLU A 32 3.07 -4.78 -9.83
N GLU A 33 3.24 -5.82 -9.01
CA GLU A 33 3.24 -5.69 -7.54
C GLU A 33 4.25 -4.64 -7.07
N LYS A 34 5.50 -4.70 -7.57
CA LYS A 34 6.52 -3.70 -7.25
C LYS A 34 6.11 -2.28 -7.65
N ARG A 35 5.43 -2.12 -8.80
CA ARG A 35 4.92 -0.81 -9.24
C ARG A 35 3.82 -0.30 -8.30
N LEU A 36 2.90 -1.17 -7.90
CA LEU A 36 1.82 -0.83 -6.97
C LEU A 36 2.39 -0.45 -5.60
N ARG A 37 3.34 -1.22 -5.05
CA ARG A 37 4.01 -0.91 -3.78
C ARG A 37 4.69 0.46 -3.83
N ASN A 38 5.41 0.76 -4.90
CA ASN A 38 6.04 2.07 -5.08
C ASN A 38 5.03 3.22 -5.17
N LYS A 39 3.89 3.02 -5.84
CA LYS A 39 2.83 4.04 -5.91
C LYS A 39 2.21 4.26 -4.54
N PHE A 40 1.88 3.18 -3.84
CA PHE A 40 1.33 3.22 -2.49
C PHE A 40 2.27 3.93 -1.51
N SER A 41 3.57 3.61 -1.51
CA SER A 41 4.54 4.30 -0.64
C SER A 41 4.65 5.81 -0.92
N LYS A 42 4.55 6.22 -2.19
CA LYS A 42 4.55 7.65 -2.55
C LYS A 42 3.29 8.36 -2.09
N LEU A 43 2.14 7.69 -2.25
CA LEU A 43 0.86 8.23 -1.80
C LEU A 43 0.85 8.40 -0.27
N GLU A 44 1.39 7.43 0.46
CA GLU A 44 1.58 7.52 1.91
C GLU A 44 2.49 8.69 2.31
N GLU A 45 3.60 8.88 1.59
CA GLU A 45 4.49 10.02 1.82
C GLU A 45 3.77 11.36 1.57
N GLU A 46 3.00 11.45 0.48
CA GLU A 46 2.20 12.64 0.16
C GLU A 46 1.16 12.93 1.25
N ILE A 47 0.41 11.92 1.69
CA ILE A 47 -0.58 12.04 2.77
C ILE A 47 0.11 12.45 4.08
N ALA A 48 1.29 11.91 4.39
CA ALA A 48 2.05 12.27 5.59
C ALA A 48 2.51 13.73 5.56
N VAL A 49 2.99 14.21 4.41
CA VAL A 49 3.35 15.62 4.21
C VAL A 49 2.13 16.51 4.38
N LEU A 50 1.01 16.19 3.74
CA LEU A 50 -0.24 16.95 3.86
C LEU A 50 -0.77 16.98 5.30
N ASN A 51 -0.66 15.87 6.05
CA ASN A 51 -1.03 15.85 7.46
C ASN A 51 -0.14 16.77 8.31
N THR A 52 1.15 16.85 8.01
CA THR A 52 2.08 17.77 8.68
C THR A 52 1.71 19.22 8.36
N GLU A 53 1.38 19.54 7.11
CA GLU A 53 0.91 20.86 6.71
C GLU A 53 -0.42 21.23 7.37
N LYS A 54 -1.35 20.28 7.46
CA LYS A 54 -2.63 20.43 8.16
C LYS A 54 -2.40 20.83 9.62
N GLN A 55 -1.57 20.09 10.35
CA GLN A 55 -1.23 20.40 11.75
C GLN A 55 -0.56 21.76 11.90
N LYS A 56 0.32 22.13 10.96
CA LYS A 56 0.94 23.46 10.94
C LYS A 56 -0.12 24.55 10.80
N PHE A 57 -1.05 24.42 9.85
CA PHE A 57 -2.11 25.41 9.69
C PHE A 57 -3.09 25.44 10.86
N GLU A 58 -3.39 24.30 11.49
CA GLU A 58 -4.17 24.26 12.74
C GLU A 58 -3.49 25.06 13.86
N ALA A 59 -2.17 24.88 14.04
CA ALA A 59 -1.40 25.64 15.01
C ALA A 59 -1.41 27.15 14.68
N MET A 60 -1.25 27.51 13.40
CA MET A 60 -1.34 28.90 12.95
C MET A 60 -2.73 29.49 13.17
N LEU A 61 -3.81 28.74 12.95
CA LEU A 61 -5.18 29.22 13.19
C LEU A 61 -5.49 29.43 14.68
N ALA A 62 -4.78 28.73 15.57
CA ALA A 62 -4.86 28.90 17.02
C ALA A 62 -3.96 30.04 17.54
N ASP A 63 -3.07 30.59 16.71
CA ASP A 63 -2.13 31.64 17.09
C ASP A 63 -2.82 33.02 17.17
N PRO A 64 -2.76 33.73 18.31
CA PRO A 64 -3.28 35.09 18.46
C PRO A 64 -2.78 36.10 17.45
N GLU A 65 -1.55 36.01 16.98
CA GLU A 65 -1.01 36.92 15.97
C GLU A 65 -1.72 36.73 14.62
N ILE A 66 -2.10 35.49 14.30
CA ILE A 66 -2.79 35.13 13.07
C ILE A 66 -4.28 35.44 13.15
N TYR A 67 -4.99 34.98 14.18
CA TYR A 67 -6.45 35.18 14.24
C TYR A 67 -6.85 36.64 14.50
N SER A 68 -5.95 37.44 15.06
CA SER A 68 -6.17 38.89 15.23
C SER A 68 -5.99 39.66 13.91
N ASN A 69 -5.33 39.07 12.91
CA ASN A 69 -5.16 39.65 11.58
C ASN A 69 -6.07 38.96 10.56
N LYS A 70 -7.17 39.63 10.19
CA LYS A 70 -8.18 39.11 9.26
C LYS A 70 -7.60 38.55 7.95
N SER A 71 -6.60 39.21 7.36
CA SER A 71 -6.00 38.78 6.09
C SER A 71 -5.18 37.50 6.25
N GLN A 72 -4.36 37.44 7.30
CA GLN A 72 -3.58 36.25 7.62
C GLN A 72 -4.48 35.09 8.01
N PHE A 73 -5.49 35.32 8.85
CA PHE A 73 -6.47 34.31 9.21
C PHE A 73 -7.17 33.72 7.98
N GLN A 74 -7.71 34.55 7.08
CA GLN A 74 -8.36 34.06 5.86
C GLN A 74 -7.42 33.26 4.96
N THR A 75 -6.16 33.69 4.84
CA THR A 75 -5.16 32.98 4.04
C THR A 75 -4.85 31.61 4.66
N THR A 76 -4.58 31.56 5.96
CA THR A 76 -4.31 30.32 6.70
C THR A 76 -5.52 29.38 6.66
N GLU A 77 -6.74 29.91 6.80
CA GLU A 77 -7.97 29.13 6.75
C GLU A 77 -8.18 28.51 5.35
N ASN A 78 -7.96 29.27 4.28
CA ASN A 78 -8.05 28.76 2.91
C ASN A 78 -7.00 27.68 2.62
N ASN A 79 -5.78 27.87 3.12
CA ASN A 79 -4.71 26.88 2.99
C ASN A 79 -5.04 25.60 3.75
N TYR A 80 -5.53 25.72 4.98
CA TYR A 80 -6.02 24.58 5.79
C TYR A 80 -7.13 23.81 5.05
N LYS A 81 -8.17 24.50 4.58
CA LYS A 81 -9.27 23.90 3.81
C LYS A 81 -8.76 23.18 2.57
N SER A 82 -7.81 23.78 1.85
CA SER A 82 -7.22 23.19 0.65
C SER A 82 -6.44 21.90 0.97
N VAL A 83 -5.69 21.87 2.07
CA VAL A 83 -4.95 20.66 2.50
C VAL A 83 -5.91 19.56 2.93
N VAL A 84 -6.95 19.89 3.70
CA VAL A 84 -7.98 18.91 4.11
C VAL A 84 -8.65 18.29 2.88
N LEU A 85 -9.07 19.12 1.91
CA LEU A 85 -9.67 18.62 0.67
C LEU A 85 -8.71 17.73 -0.13
N LYS A 86 -7.41 18.06 -0.19
CA LYS A 86 -6.42 17.19 -0.86
C LYS A 86 -6.32 15.83 -0.18
N ILE A 87 -6.26 15.79 1.16
CA ILE A 87 -6.23 14.52 1.90
C ILE A 87 -7.47 13.69 1.60
N GLU A 88 -8.66 14.30 1.64
CA GLU A 88 -9.93 13.65 1.31
C GLU A 88 -9.96 13.10 -0.12
N LEU A 89 -9.40 13.85 -1.09
CA LEU A 89 -9.33 13.41 -2.49
C LEU A 89 -8.35 12.25 -2.73
N LEU A 90 -7.33 12.09 -1.87
CA LEU A 90 -6.37 10.99 -1.96
C LEU A 90 -6.87 9.70 -1.27
N GLN A 91 -7.86 9.79 -0.38
CA GLN A 91 -8.40 8.61 0.33
C GLN A 91 -8.92 7.51 -0.60
N PRO A 92 -9.71 7.79 -1.66
CA PRO A 92 -10.18 6.74 -2.56
C PRO A 92 -9.03 6.05 -3.32
N GLU A 93 -8.01 6.80 -3.72
CA GLU A 93 -6.82 6.23 -4.38
C GLU A 93 -6.03 5.36 -3.41
N TYR A 94 -5.92 5.77 -2.14
CA TYR A 94 -5.28 5.01 -1.08
C TYR A 94 -5.94 3.65 -0.89
N GLU A 95 -7.25 3.64 -0.65
CA GLU A 95 -8.02 2.42 -0.46
C GLU A 95 -7.92 1.51 -1.69
N SER A 96 -8.03 2.07 -2.90
CA SER A 96 -7.93 1.28 -4.14
C SER A 96 -6.55 0.65 -4.33
N LEU A 97 -5.46 1.37 -4.06
CA LEU A 97 -4.11 0.83 -4.16
C LEU A 97 -3.84 -0.20 -3.06
N PHE A 98 -4.38 0.01 -1.86
CA PHE A 98 -4.29 -0.94 -0.75
C PHE A 98 -5.00 -2.25 -1.09
N GLU A 99 -6.26 -2.19 -1.54
CA GLU A 99 -7.03 -3.37 -1.95
C GLU A 99 -6.32 -4.15 -3.07
N GLN A 100 -5.80 -3.45 -4.09
CA GLN A 100 -5.02 -4.08 -5.16
C GLN A 100 -3.79 -4.81 -4.61
N LEU A 101 -3.04 -4.19 -3.69
CA LEU A 101 -1.87 -4.81 -3.07
C LEU A 101 -2.25 -6.06 -2.26
N MET A 102 -3.33 -6.01 -1.49
CA MET A 102 -3.83 -7.15 -0.71
C MET A 102 -4.19 -8.35 -1.58
N GLN A 103 -4.64 -8.13 -2.82
CA GLN A 103 -4.91 -9.21 -3.78
C GLN A 103 -3.65 -9.94 -4.26
N TYR A 104 -2.46 -9.32 -4.21
CA TYR A 104 -1.19 -10.00 -4.52
C TYR A 104 -0.62 -10.75 -3.32
N GLU A 105 -1.03 -10.39 -2.09
CA GLU A 105 -0.60 -11.05 -0.85
C GLU A 105 -1.51 -12.22 -0.44
N SER A 106 -2.71 -12.33 -1.05
CA SER A 106 -3.69 -13.42 -0.85
C SER A 106 -3.44 -14.63 -1.75
#